data_AF-A0A9D2QLY3-F1
#
_entry.id   AF-A0A9D2QLY3-F1
#
_cell.length_a   1.000
_cell.length_b   1.000
_cell.length_c   1.000
_cell.angle_alpha   90.00
_cell.angle_beta   90.00
_cell.angle_gamma   90.00
#
_symmetry.space_group_name_H-M   'P 1'
#
loop_
_entity.id
_entity.type
_entity.pdbx_description
1 polymer ?
#
loop_
_entity_poly.entity_id
_entity_poly.type
_entity_poly.pdbx_seq_one_letter_code
_entity_poly.pdbx_strand_id
1 'polypeptide(L)'
;MDDFRKNPGGFPPFSFPEEGWRGRNRKNGMALPFYMTYPIPMFWEEEDTASRDLDYLVQLYPEQAKKYRQRISRMLDGMDYQGSMIYDEYPDRLALLRLAESVQARIRQEEEEEQGRETSVEDSRDRKTLIQILLYYEIFRRRRRNGRSWQGWTPG
;
A
#
# COMPACT_ATOMS: atom_id res chain seq x y z
N MET A 1 28.23 -44.86 39.50
CA MET A 1 27.61 -44.16 40.64
C MET A 1 28.15 -42.74 40.60
N ASP A 2 27.48 -41.74 40.05
CA ASP A 2 26.09 -41.62 39.64
C ASP A 2 25.95 -40.58 38.52
N ASP A 3 25.06 -40.90 37.59
CA ASP A 3 24.48 -39.99 36.61
C ASP A 3 23.69 -38.88 37.31
N PHE A 4 23.81 -37.61 36.88
CA PHE A 4 22.67 -36.70 36.93
C PHE A 4 22.71 -35.64 35.82
N ARG A 5 22.01 -35.98 34.73
CA ARG A 5 21.19 -35.15 33.84
C ARG A 5 21.78 -33.88 33.21
N LYS A 6 21.93 -33.99 31.89
CA LYS A 6 21.77 -32.92 30.88
C LYS A 6 20.57 -31.99 31.20
N ASN A 7 20.79 -30.69 31.01
CA ASN A 7 19.75 -29.74 30.56
C ASN A 7 20.37 -28.86 29.45
N PRO A 8 19.88 -28.91 28.20
CA PRO A 8 20.39 -28.10 27.08
C PRO A 8 19.52 -26.85 26.89
N GLY A 9 20.02 -25.65 27.19
CA GLY A 9 19.24 -24.44 26.92
C GLY A 9 19.74 -23.14 27.57
N GLY A 10 20.99 -22.73 27.30
CA GLY A 10 21.47 -21.41 27.68
C GLY A 10 22.36 -20.83 26.58
N PHE A 11 21.91 -19.75 25.93
CA PHE A 11 22.76 -18.97 25.03
C PHE A 11 23.99 -18.45 25.81
N PRO A 12 25.21 -18.48 25.24
CA PRO A 12 26.40 -17.98 25.92
C PRO A 12 26.28 -16.47 26.17
N PRO A 13 26.84 -15.94 27.28
CA PRO A 13 26.80 -14.51 27.55
C PRO A 13 27.52 -13.75 26.45
N PHE A 14 26.80 -12.79 25.86
CA PHE A 14 27.23 -11.95 24.76
C PHE A 14 28.43 -11.08 25.21
N SER A 15 29.65 -11.48 24.82
CA SER A 15 30.84 -10.64 24.96
C SER A 15 30.80 -9.54 23.91
N PHE A 16 30.55 -8.31 24.34
CA PHE A 16 30.60 -7.10 23.50
C PHE A 16 32.04 -6.82 23.02
N PRO A 17 32.27 -6.58 21.72
CA PRO A 17 33.56 -6.10 21.21
C PRO A 17 33.75 -4.62 21.62
N GLU A 18 34.78 -4.33 22.42
CA GLU A 18 35.06 -2.99 22.98
C GLU A 18 35.56 -1.94 21.97
N GLU A 19 35.74 -2.27 20.70
CA GLU A 19 36.50 -1.41 19.76
C GLU A 19 35.66 -0.43 18.91
N GLY A 20 34.34 -0.34 19.12
CA GLY A 20 33.45 0.46 18.28
C GLY A 20 33.14 1.90 18.73
N TRP A 21 33.43 2.30 19.97
CA TRP A 21 32.94 3.56 20.55
C TRP A 21 34.01 4.66 20.59
N ARG A 22 34.68 4.92 19.46
CA ARG A 22 35.58 6.08 19.34
C ARG A 22 34.93 7.20 18.54
N GLY A 23 33.78 7.68 19.02
CA GLY A 23 33.04 8.83 18.48
C GLY A 23 32.54 9.78 19.57
N ARG A 24 33.42 10.22 20.47
CA ARG A 24 33.09 11.24 21.50
C ARG A 24 33.13 12.65 20.90
N ASN A 25 31.98 13.32 20.83
CA ASN A 25 31.93 14.77 20.63
C ASN A 25 32.50 15.49 21.86
N ARG A 26 33.63 16.18 21.67
CA ARG A 26 34.51 16.75 22.73
C ARG A 26 33.97 17.97 23.48
N LYS A 27 32.68 18.29 23.45
CA LYS A 27 32.18 19.50 24.15
C LYS A 27 31.03 19.28 25.11
N ASN A 28 30.09 18.37 24.84
CA ASN A 28 28.99 18.06 25.77
C ASN A 28 28.81 16.53 25.77
N GLY A 29 29.07 15.88 26.90
CA GLY A 29 29.04 14.42 27.07
C GLY A 29 27.66 13.78 27.06
N MET A 30 26.79 14.14 26.11
CA MET A 30 25.56 13.41 25.86
C MET A 30 25.84 12.28 24.87
N ALA A 31 25.74 11.04 25.36
CA ALA A 31 25.60 9.87 24.51
C ALA A 31 24.41 10.12 23.58
N LEU A 32 24.62 9.97 22.28
CA LEU A 32 23.51 10.00 21.32
C LEU A 32 22.53 8.90 21.74
N PRO A 33 21.23 9.22 21.88
CA PRO A 33 20.25 8.21 22.25
C PRO A 33 20.25 7.09 21.20
N PHE A 34 19.95 5.87 21.62
CA PHE A 34 20.06 4.65 20.82
C PHE A 34 19.38 4.76 19.44
N TYR A 35 18.29 5.51 19.34
CA TYR A 35 17.55 5.73 18.09
C TYR A 35 18.27 6.65 17.06
N MET A 36 19.35 7.33 17.46
CA MET A 36 20.18 8.20 16.61
C MET A 36 21.53 7.57 16.24
N THR A 37 21.99 6.56 16.98
CA THR A 37 23.24 5.82 16.67
C THR A 37 23.08 4.84 15.52
N TYR A 38 21.85 4.42 15.25
CA TYR A 38 21.50 3.77 14.00
C TYR A 38 20.88 4.86 13.15
N PRO A 39 21.52 5.30 12.05
CA PRO A 39 20.82 6.17 11.14
C PRO A 39 19.55 5.41 10.69
N ILE A 40 18.50 6.14 10.32
CA ILE A 40 17.30 5.59 9.67
C ILE A 40 17.44 5.74 8.13
N PRO A 41 18.47 5.21 7.43
CA PRO A 41 18.52 5.25 5.98
C PRO A 41 18.07 3.89 5.48
N MET A 42 16.77 3.70 5.28
CA MET A 42 16.23 2.69 4.36
C MET A 42 14.73 2.92 4.14
N PHE A 43 13.99 3.44 5.12
CA PHE A 43 12.53 3.49 5.01
C PHE A 43 12.03 4.37 3.84
N TRP A 44 12.65 5.53 3.62
CA TRP A 44 12.28 6.42 2.52
C TRP A 44 12.75 5.91 1.15
N GLU A 45 13.93 5.28 1.08
CA GLU A 45 14.44 4.70 -0.17
C GLU A 45 13.67 3.43 -0.58
N GLU A 46 13.26 2.60 0.39
CA GLU A 46 12.41 1.42 0.17
C GLU A 46 10.99 1.77 -0.29
N GLU A 47 10.42 2.89 0.19
CA GLU A 47 9.10 3.35 -0.27
C GLU A 47 9.13 3.88 -1.72
N ASP A 48 10.22 4.54 -2.11
CA ASP A 48 10.42 5.03 -3.47
C ASP A 48 10.68 3.88 -4.46
N THR A 49 11.42 2.84 -4.06
CA THR A 49 11.59 1.64 -4.89
C THR A 49 10.29 0.87 -5.05
N ALA A 50 9.52 0.67 -3.98
CA ALA A 50 8.22 0.00 -4.05
C ALA A 50 7.21 0.73 -4.96
N SER A 51 7.26 2.07 -4.99
CA SER A 51 6.41 2.87 -5.88
C SER A 51 6.81 2.71 -7.36
N ARG A 52 8.11 2.65 -7.65
CA ARG A 52 8.62 2.39 -9.02
C ARG A 52 8.28 0.99 -9.49
N ASP A 53 8.44 -0.01 -8.64
CA ASP A 53 8.11 -1.40 -8.95
C ASP A 53 6.62 -1.57 -9.27
N LEU A 54 5.76 -0.85 -8.54
CA LEU A 54 4.34 -0.83 -8.79
C LEU A 54 4.00 -0.25 -10.17
N ASP A 55 4.64 0.85 -10.54
CA ASP A 55 4.44 1.47 -11.85
C ASP A 55 4.96 0.57 -12.98
N TYR A 56 6.04 -0.18 -12.74
CA TYR A 56 6.52 -1.20 -13.67
C TYR A 56 5.50 -2.34 -13.85
N LEU A 57 4.99 -2.91 -12.75
CA LEU A 57 4.00 -3.99 -12.81
C LEU A 57 2.72 -3.57 -13.54
N VAL A 58 2.34 -2.31 -13.40
CA VAL A 58 1.20 -1.72 -14.10
C VAL A 58 1.42 -1.68 -15.62
N GLN A 59 2.65 -1.43 -16.08
CA GLN A 59 2.96 -1.42 -17.51
C GLN A 59 2.83 -2.82 -18.13
N LEU A 60 3.01 -3.87 -17.32
CA LEU A 60 2.82 -5.26 -17.72
C LEU A 60 1.35 -5.69 -17.78
N TYR A 61 0.41 -4.84 -17.34
CA TYR A 61 -1.01 -5.19 -17.38
C TYR A 61 -1.48 -5.39 -18.82
N PRO A 62 -2.39 -6.36 -19.07
CA PRO A 62 -3.05 -6.50 -20.36
C PRO A 62 -3.73 -5.18 -20.78
N GLU A 63 -3.77 -4.91 -22.09
CA GLU A 63 -4.29 -3.66 -22.63
C GLU A 63 -5.73 -3.35 -22.19
N GLN A 64 -6.59 -4.38 -22.05
CA GLN A 64 -7.94 -4.22 -21.52
C GLN A 64 -7.94 -3.72 -20.07
N ALA A 65 -7.09 -4.28 -19.20
CA ALA A 65 -6.98 -3.86 -17.81
C ALA A 65 -6.45 -2.43 -17.68
N LYS A 66 -5.52 -2.01 -18.55
CA LYS A 66 -5.05 -0.61 -18.61
C LYS A 66 -6.18 0.35 -18.97
N LYS A 67 -7.00 0.01 -19.97
CA LYS A 67 -8.18 0.80 -20.36
C LYS A 67 -9.17 0.93 -19.20
N TYR A 68 -9.54 -0.19 -18.56
CA TYR A 68 -10.44 -0.16 -17.40
C TYR A 68 -9.88 0.68 -16.26
N ARG A 69 -8.60 0.51 -15.94
CA ARG A 69 -7.97 1.32 -14.90
C ARG A 69 -8.04 2.82 -15.19
N GLN A 70 -7.75 3.25 -16.42
CA GLN A 70 -7.85 4.67 -16.79
C GLN A 70 -9.29 5.19 -16.65
N ARG A 71 -10.28 4.42 -17.10
CA ARG A 71 -11.71 4.75 -16.98
C ARG A 71 -12.15 4.87 -15.52
N ILE A 72 -11.75 3.89 -14.69
CA ILE A 72 -12.00 3.86 -13.25
C ILE A 72 -11.36 5.06 -12.56
N SER A 73 -10.09 5.39 -12.88
CA SER A 73 -9.41 6.55 -12.29
C SER A 73 -10.18 7.84 -12.56
N ARG A 74 -10.59 8.08 -13.82
CA ARG A 74 -11.36 9.28 -14.19
C ARG A 74 -12.70 9.37 -13.45
N MET A 75 -13.39 8.24 -13.29
CA MET A 75 -14.65 8.22 -12.53
C MET A 75 -14.43 8.48 -11.04
N LEU A 76 -13.38 7.90 -10.45
CA LEU A 76 -13.02 8.12 -9.05
C LEU A 76 -12.54 9.54 -8.78
N ASP A 77 -11.88 10.20 -9.74
CA ASP A 77 -11.46 11.61 -9.62
C ASP A 77 -12.65 12.54 -9.39
N GLY A 78 -13.81 12.25 -10.00
CA GLY A 78 -15.04 13.00 -9.73
C GLY A 78 -15.67 12.71 -8.36
N MET A 79 -15.31 11.59 -7.72
CA MET A 79 -15.76 11.20 -6.39
C MET A 79 -14.76 11.57 -5.30
N ASP A 80 -13.60 12.11 -5.69
CA ASP A 80 -12.49 12.46 -4.81
C ASP A 80 -12.72 13.83 -4.18
N TYR A 81 -13.60 13.88 -3.17
CA TYR A 81 -13.86 15.06 -2.36
C TYR A 81 -13.60 14.80 -0.87
N GLN A 82 -13.28 15.86 -0.12
CA GLN A 82 -13.11 15.79 1.35
C GLN A 82 -14.42 15.33 2.01
N GLY A 83 -14.35 14.25 2.79
CA GLY A 83 -15.54 13.63 3.41
C GLY A 83 -16.32 12.70 2.47
N SER A 84 -15.74 12.29 1.34
CA SER A 84 -16.32 11.20 0.55
C SER A 84 -16.19 9.86 1.29
N MET A 85 -17.11 8.93 0.99
CA MET A 85 -17.10 7.55 1.49
C MET A 85 -15.75 6.83 1.32
N ILE A 86 -14.95 7.27 0.34
CA ILE A 86 -13.62 6.72 0.04
C ILE A 86 -12.65 6.97 1.20
N TYR A 87 -12.85 8.03 1.98
CA TYR A 87 -12.00 8.45 3.08
C TYR A 87 -12.57 8.15 4.47
N ASP A 88 -13.72 7.48 4.57
CA ASP A 88 -14.24 7.03 5.85
C ASP A 88 -13.22 6.11 6.55
N GLU A 89 -13.18 6.18 7.89
CA GLU A 89 -12.33 5.31 8.72
C GLU A 89 -12.59 3.83 8.38
N TYR A 90 -13.88 3.50 8.18
CA TYR A 90 -14.35 2.17 7.79
C TYR A 90 -15.31 2.28 6.61
N PRO A 91 -14.84 2.09 5.36
CA PRO A 91 -15.73 2.09 4.22
C PRO A 91 -16.68 0.89 4.30
N ASP A 92 -17.99 1.15 4.20
CA ASP A 92 -19.00 0.10 4.21
C ASP A 92 -18.86 -0.82 2.99
N ARG A 93 -18.92 -2.13 3.22
CA ARG A 93 -18.80 -3.16 2.19
C ARG A 93 -19.93 -3.08 1.18
N LEU A 94 -21.17 -2.83 1.63
CA LEU A 94 -22.32 -2.73 0.72
C LEU A 94 -22.18 -1.51 -0.19
N ALA A 95 -21.77 -0.39 0.38
CA ALA A 95 -21.55 0.84 -0.36
C ALA A 95 -20.44 0.70 -1.41
N LEU A 96 -19.34 0.02 -1.10
CA LEU A 96 -18.28 -0.33 -2.08
C LEU A 96 -18.78 -1.27 -3.18
N LEU A 97 -19.65 -2.23 -2.86
CA LEU A 97 -20.25 -3.12 -3.86
C LEU A 97 -21.18 -2.35 -4.81
N ARG A 98 -22.05 -1.49 -4.28
CA ARG A 98 -22.93 -0.61 -5.08
C ARG A 98 -22.13 0.33 -5.97
N LEU A 99 -21.01 0.85 -5.47
CA LEU A 99 -20.10 1.67 -6.25
C LEU A 99 -19.49 0.85 -7.41
N ALA A 100 -19.04 -0.37 -7.15
CA ALA A 100 -18.56 -1.28 -8.18
C ALA A 100 -19.62 -1.58 -9.26
N GLU A 101 -20.87 -1.83 -8.87
CA GLU A 101 -21.98 -2.05 -9.79
C GLU A 101 -22.24 -0.81 -10.66
N SER A 102 -22.24 0.39 -10.06
CA SER A 102 -22.44 1.65 -10.80
C SER A 102 -21.33 1.91 -11.82
N VAL A 103 -20.08 1.61 -11.45
CA VAL A 103 -18.89 1.73 -12.30
C VAL A 103 -18.97 0.73 -13.45
N GLN A 104 -19.35 -0.52 -13.17
CA GLN A 104 -19.54 -1.54 -14.20
C GLN A 104 -20.62 -1.15 -15.21
N ALA A 105 -21.76 -0.60 -14.73
CA ALA A 105 -22.84 -0.16 -15.59
C ALA A 105 -22.41 0.97 -16.53
N ARG A 106 -21.66 1.96 -16.01
CA ARG A 106 -21.09 3.05 -16.84
C ARG A 106 -20.09 2.55 -17.86
N ILE A 107 -19.15 1.70 -17.46
CA ILE A 107 -18.16 1.11 -18.37
C ILE A 107 -18.86 0.33 -19.49
N ARG A 108 -19.88 -0.46 -19.13
CA ARG A 108 -20.67 -1.21 -20.10
C ARG A 108 -21.36 -0.30 -21.11
N GLN A 109 -22.01 0.76 -20.65
CA GLN A 109 -22.66 1.73 -21.52
C GLN A 109 -21.66 2.37 -22.49
N GLU A 110 -20.51 2.82 -22.00
CA GLU A 110 -19.51 3.45 -22.86
C GLU A 110 -18.85 2.44 -23.84
N GLU A 111 -18.72 1.16 -23.46
CA GLU A 111 -18.26 0.10 -24.38
C GLU A 111 -19.29 -0.26 -25.45
N GLU A 112 -20.59 -0.27 -25.11
CA GLU A 112 -21.68 -0.48 -26.05
C GLU A 112 -21.72 0.65 -27.09
N GLU A 113 -21.51 1.90 -26.67
CA GLU A 113 -21.41 3.07 -27.54
C GLU A 113 -20.16 3.02 -28.46
N GLU A 114 -19.01 2.54 -27.97
CA GLU A 114 -17.77 2.50 -28.75
C GLU A 114 -17.64 1.29 -29.70
N GLN A 115 -18.11 0.10 -29.30
CA GLN A 115 -17.72 -1.15 -29.95
C GLN A 115 -18.90 -2.01 -30.44
N GLY A 116 -20.14 -1.71 -30.05
CA GLY A 116 -21.36 -2.37 -30.55
C GLY A 116 -21.35 -3.90 -30.49
N ARG A 117 -20.50 -4.50 -29.63
CA ARG A 117 -20.26 -5.95 -29.55
C ARG A 117 -20.84 -6.52 -28.27
N GLU A 118 -21.75 -7.47 -28.41
CA GLU A 118 -22.10 -8.38 -27.32
C GLU A 118 -20.92 -9.32 -27.05
N THR A 119 -20.48 -9.36 -25.80
CA THR A 119 -19.44 -10.28 -25.33
C THR A 119 -20.05 -11.45 -24.58
N SER A 120 -19.38 -12.61 -24.63
CA SER A 120 -19.81 -13.86 -23.97
C SER A 120 -20.15 -13.68 -22.47
N VAL A 121 -21.06 -14.50 -21.95
CA VAL A 121 -21.50 -14.47 -20.54
C VAL A 121 -20.35 -14.79 -19.57
N GLU A 122 -19.38 -15.60 -19.98
CA GLU A 122 -18.20 -15.93 -19.19
C GLU A 122 -17.21 -14.75 -19.14
N ASP A 123 -16.94 -14.11 -20.28
CA ASP A 123 -16.18 -12.84 -20.35
C ASP A 123 -16.81 -11.76 -19.45
N SER A 124 -18.13 -11.77 -19.30
CA SER A 124 -18.84 -10.82 -18.42
C SER A 124 -18.49 -11.02 -16.95
N ARG A 125 -18.33 -12.27 -16.47
CA ARG A 125 -17.98 -12.53 -15.06
C ARG A 125 -16.54 -12.13 -14.75
N ASP A 126 -15.59 -12.51 -15.60
CA ASP A 126 -14.18 -12.20 -15.40
C ASP A 126 -13.90 -10.69 -15.56
N ARG A 127 -14.64 -10.02 -16.44
CA ARG A 127 -14.59 -8.55 -16.53
C ARG A 127 -15.10 -7.88 -15.27
N LYS A 128 -16.22 -8.35 -14.71
CA LYS A 128 -16.78 -7.79 -13.48
C LYS A 128 -15.80 -7.92 -12.31
N THR A 129 -15.20 -9.09 -12.13
CA THR A 129 -14.20 -9.32 -11.08
C THR A 129 -12.96 -8.45 -11.31
N LEU A 130 -12.48 -8.33 -12.55
CA LEU A 130 -11.36 -7.47 -12.90
C LEU A 130 -11.63 -5.99 -12.57
N ILE A 131 -12.78 -5.46 -13.00
CA ILE A 131 -13.19 -4.07 -12.72
C ILE A 131 -13.28 -3.84 -11.21
N GLN A 132 -13.87 -4.78 -10.48
CA GLN A 132 -14.02 -4.69 -9.03
C GLN A 132 -12.67 -4.67 -8.31
N ILE A 133 -11.74 -5.55 -8.69
CA ILE A 133 -10.37 -5.57 -8.14
C ILE A 133 -9.65 -4.26 -8.43
N LEU A 134 -9.70 -3.77 -9.67
CA LEU A 134 -9.04 -2.51 -10.05
C LEU A 134 -9.60 -1.30 -9.30
N LEU A 135 -10.92 -1.26 -9.11
CA LEU A 135 -11.60 -0.21 -8.36
C LEU A 135 -11.18 -0.21 -6.89
N TYR A 136 -11.24 -1.36 -6.22
CA TYR A 136 -10.87 -1.48 -4.80
C TYR A 136 -9.40 -1.15 -4.59
N TYR A 137 -8.56 -1.57 -5.53
CA TYR A 137 -7.15 -1.26 -5.51
C TYR A 137 -6.87 0.24 -5.64
N GLU A 138 -7.56 0.96 -6.54
CA GLU A 138 -7.42 2.42 -6.65
C GLU A 138 -7.90 3.15 -5.38
N ILE A 139 -9.03 2.73 -4.81
CA ILE A 139 -9.53 3.25 -3.53
C ILE A 139 -8.49 3.04 -2.41
N PHE A 140 -7.95 1.82 -2.30
CA PHE A 140 -6.95 1.48 -1.30
C PHE A 140 -5.66 2.30 -1.49
N ARG A 141 -5.19 2.44 -2.73
CA ARG A 141 -4.02 3.24 -3.09
C ARG A 141 -4.20 4.71 -2.70
N ARG A 142 -5.37 5.31 -2.98
CA ARG A 142 -5.68 6.70 -2.60
C ARG A 142 -5.71 6.88 -1.08
N ARG A 143 -6.34 5.96 -0.34
CA ARG A 143 -6.35 5.98 1.13
C ARG A 143 -4.94 5.91 1.71
N ARG A 144 -4.07 5.03 1.19
CA ARG A 144 -2.68 4.90 1.65
C ARG A 144 -1.84 6.15 1.33
N ARG A 145 -2.07 6.80 0.19
CA ARG A 145 -1.41 8.08 -0.13
C ARG A 145 -1.89 9.20 0.80
N ASN A 146 -3.21 9.31 1.03
CA ASN A 146 -3.78 10.38 1.82
C ASN A 146 -3.52 10.21 3.33
N GLY A 147 -3.52 8.98 3.86
CA GLY A 147 -3.21 8.71 5.28
C GLY A 147 -1.80 9.15 5.72
N ARG A 148 -0.90 9.44 4.77
CA ARG A 148 0.44 10.00 5.05
C ARG A 148 0.44 11.52 5.19
N SER A 149 -0.52 12.24 4.61
CA SER A 149 -0.59 13.71 4.70
C SER A 149 -1.05 14.21 6.08
N TRP A 150 -1.82 13.38 6.81
CA TRP A 150 -2.32 13.68 8.17
C TRP A 150 -1.26 13.57 9.28
N GLN A 151 -0.06 13.10 9.00
CA GLN A 151 1.05 13.04 9.98
C GLN A 151 1.80 14.38 10.10
N GLY A 152 1.44 15.39 9.30
CA GLY A 152 2.11 16.71 9.27
C GLY A 152 1.32 17.89 9.83
N TRP A 153 0.09 17.70 10.33
CA TRP A 153 -0.74 18.80 10.82
C TRP A 153 -0.90 18.72 12.34
N THR A 154 0.11 19.19 13.08
CA THR A 154 -0.04 19.61 14.47
C THR A 154 -0.42 21.10 14.49
N PRO A 155 -1.63 21.48 14.92
CA PRO A 155 -1.90 22.88 15.24
C PRO A 155 -1.03 23.29 16.43
N GLY A 156 -0.27 24.38 16.28
CA GLY A 156 0.44 25.05 17.36
C GLY A 156 -0.46 25.95 18.18
#